data_AF-A0A969SXM4-F1
#
_entry.id   AF-A0A969SXM4-F1
#
_cell.length_a   1.000
_cell.length_b   1.000
_cell.length_c   1.000
_cell.angle_alpha   90.00
_cell.angle_beta   90.00
_cell.angle_gamma   90.00
#
_symmetry.space_group_name_H-M   'P 1'
#
loop_
_entity.id
_entity.type
_entity.pdbx_description
1 polymer ?
#
loop_
_entity_poly.entity_id
_entity_poly.type
_entity_poly.pdbx_seq_one_letter_code
_entity_poly.pdbx_strand_id
1 'polypeptide(L)'
;MDESLVGLSRLLTFLDSSLRQTGNKEVRIRIKDLQRDILSLEGYVERLSEKLVLILDATLGMVNIQQNNIIKIFSVIAVIFLPPTVVASMYGMNFEFMPELKWHLGYPLAISLMVLSAILPYRYFKHRGWL
;
A
#
# COMPACT_ATOMS: atom_id res chain seq x y z
N MET A 1 -11.83 5.16 -22.62
CA MET A 1 -12.96 4.38 -23.17
C MET A 1 -14.22 5.23 -23.26
N ASP A 2 -14.42 6.17 -22.32
CA ASP A 2 -15.53 7.14 -22.32
C ASP A 2 -15.65 7.96 -23.61
N GLU A 3 -14.55 8.42 -24.21
CA GLU A 3 -14.61 9.21 -25.46
C GLU A 3 -15.20 8.43 -26.65
N SER A 4 -14.96 7.12 -26.74
CA SER A 4 -15.51 6.28 -27.81
C SER A 4 -17.00 6.00 -27.61
N LEU A 5 -17.43 5.85 -26.37
CA LEU A 5 -18.82 5.61 -25.99
C LEU A 5 -19.68 6.87 -26.18
N VAL A 6 -19.16 8.03 -25.79
CA VAL A 6 -19.75 9.35 -26.07
C VAL A 6 -19.82 9.62 -27.59
N GLY A 7 -18.84 9.14 -28.36
CA GLY A 7 -18.88 9.19 -29.82
C GLY A 7 -20.01 8.36 -30.42
N LEU A 8 -20.22 7.14 -29.90
CA LEU A 8 -21.29 6.23 -30.33
C LEU A 8 -22.68 6.74 -29.94
N SER A 9 -22.86 7.29 -28.74
CA SER A 9 -24.12 7.90 -28.32
C SER A 9 -24.48 9.13 -29.17
N ARG A 10 -23.48 9.96 -29.54
CA ARG A 10 -23.67 11.07 -30.49
C ARG A 10 -24.04 10.58 -31.89
N LEU A 11 -23.39 9.54 -32.40
CA LEU A 11 -23.72 8.95 -33.70
C LEU A 11 -25.12 8.33 -33.72
N LEU A 12 -25.54 7.66 -32.65
CA LEU A 12 -26.91 7.13 -32.53
C LEU A 12 -27.96 8.24 -32.46
N THR A 13 -27.65 9.34 -31.77
CA THR A 13 -28.52 10.52 -31.72
C THR A 13 -28.64 11.15 -33.12
N PHE A 14 -27.53 11.20 -33.86
CA PHE A 14 -27.51 11.66 -35.25
C PHE A 14 -28.30 10.72 -36.18
N LEU A 15 -28.22 9.40 -35.96
CA LEU A 15 -28.97 8.42 -36.73
C LEU A 15 -30.49 8.49 -36.44
N ASP A 16 -30.92 8.63 -35.18
CA ASP A 16 -32.35 8.84 -34.87
C ASP A 16 -32.88 10.12 -35.51
N SER A 17 -32.07 11.19 -35.53
CA SER A 17 -32.42 12.45 -36.19
C SER A 17 -32.57 12.30 -37.71
N SER A 18 -31.68 11.53 -38.37
CA SER A 18 -31.78 11.24 -39.81
C SER A 18 -32.93 10.30 -40.16
N LEU A 19 -33.29 9.38 -39.27
CA LEU A 19 -34.36 8.40 -39.51
C LEU A 19 -35.77 8.94 -39.27
N ARG A 20 -35.91 10.03 -38.50
CA ARG A 20 -37.15 10.82 -38.52
C ARG A 20 -37.53 11.26 -39.93
N GLN A 21 -36.57 11.33 -40.85
CA GLN A 21 -36.77 11.70 -42.25
C GLN A 21 -37.19 10.52 -43.16
N THR A 22 -36.97 9.25 -42.76
CA THR A 22 -37.17 8.06 -43.63
C THR A 22 -38.51 7.33 -43.41
N GLY A 23 -39.25 7.59 -42.33
CA GLY A 23 -40.66 7.13 -42.19
C GLY A 23 -40.90 5.62 -42.00
N ASN A 24 -39.86 4.79 -41.80
CA ASN A 24 -40.00 3.33 -41.72
C ASN A 24 -40.00 2.83 -40.25
N LYS A 25 -41.17 2.37 -39.75
CA LYS A 25 -41.41 2.05 -38.33
C LYS A 25 -40.51 0.93 -37.78
N GLU A 26 -40.19 -0.09 -38.58
CA GLU A 26 -39.37 -1.23 -38.14
C GLU A 26 -37.91 -0.85 -37.87
N VAL A 27 -37.33 -0.01 -38.74
CA VAL A 27 -35.94 0.48 -38.59
C VAL A 27 -35.80 1.32 -37.32
N ARG A 28 -36.84 2.09 -36.99
CA ARG A 28 -36.86 2.91 -35.78
C ARG A 28 -36.89 2.09 -34.49
N ILE A 29 -37.57 0.94 -34.50
CA ILE A 29 -37.62 0.03 -33.35
C ILE A 29 -36.24 -0.62 -33.13
N ARG A 30 -35.61 -1.17 -34.18
CA ARG A 30 -34.27 -1.78 -34.08
C ARG A 30 -33.20 -0.83 -33.54
N ILE A 31 -33.23 0.42 -33.96
CA ILE A 31 -32.24 1.41 -33.49
C ILE A 31 -32.47 1.79 -32.03
N LYS A 32 -33.72 1.80 -31.59
CA LYS A 32 -34.06 2.05 -30.19
C LYS A 32 -33.61 0.90 -29.29
N ASP A 33 -33.69 -0.34 -29.79
CA ASP A 33 -33.17 -1.52 -29.09
C ASP A 33 -31.63 -1.48 -29.02
N LEU A 34 -30.95 -1.19 -30.14
CA LEU A 34 -29.48 -1.01 -30.15
C LEU A 34 -29.02 0.13 -29.22
N GLN A 35 -29.78 1.23 -29.14
CA GLN A 35 -29.51 2.29 -28.17
C GLN A 35 -29.62 1.80 -26.72
N ARG A 36 -30.64 1.00 -26.39
CA ARG A 36 -30.78 0.43 -25.05
C ARG A 36 -29.65 -0.52 -24.71
N ASP A 37 -29.24 -1.35 -25.67
CA ASP A 37 -28.14 -2.29 -25.47
C ASP A 37 -26.83 -1.55 -25.20
N ILE A 38 -26.53 -0.48 -25.95
CA ILE A 38 -25.34 0.35 -25.75
C ILE A 38 -25.36 1.04 -24.39
N LEU A 39 -26.49 1.61 -23.98
CA LEU A 39 -26.65 2.21 -22.64
C LEU A 39 -26.46 1.17 -21.52
N SER A 40 -26.95 -0.06 -21.72
CA SER A 40 -26.76 -1.14 -20.75
C SER A 40 -25.29 -1.60 -20.66
N LEU A 41 -24.59 -1.56 -21.78
CA LEU A 41 -23.17 -1.92 -21.87
C LEU A 41 -22.30 -0.84 -21.23
N GLU A 42 -22.61 0.44 -21.41
CA GLU A 42 -21.98 1.55 -20.67
C GLU A 42 -22.10 1.33 -19.16
N GLY A 43 -23.31 1.08 -18.66
CA GLY A 43 -23.52 0.79 -17.24
C GLY A 43 -22.86 -0.50 -16.75
N TYR A 44 -22.54 -1.44 -17.63
CA TYR A 44 -21.75 -2.63 -17.28
C TYR A 44 -20.25 -2.31 -17.21
N VAL A 45 -19.74 -1.53 -18.16
CA VAL A 45 -18.34 -1.09 -18.19
C VAL A 45 -18.02 -0.20 -16.99
N GLU A 46 -18.92 0.72 -16.62
CA GLU A 46 -18.79 1.57 -15.43
C GLU A 46 -18.64 0.71 -14.16
N ARG A 47 -19.55 -0.25 -13.95
CA ARG A 47 -19.51 -1.18 -12.81
C ARG A 47 -18.26 -2.06 -12.80
N LEU A 48 -17.74 -2.43 -13.97
CA LEU A 48 -16.50 -3.19 -14.07
C LEU A 48 -15.29 -2.33 -13.69
N SER A 49 -15.26 -1.08 -14.14
CA SER A 49 -14.23 -0.10 -13.80
C SER A 49 -14.19 0.16 -12.29
N GLU A 50 -15.35 0.40 -11.67
CA GLU A 50 -15.47 0.56 -10.21
C GLU A 50 -14.92 -0.65 -9.43
N LYS A 51 -15.23 -1.86 -9.89
CA LYS A 51 -14.69 -3.09 -9.27
C LYS A 51 -13.18 -3.22 -9.45
N LEU A 52 -12.64 -2.86 -10.62
CA LEU A 52 -11.20 -2.87 -10.86
C LEU A 52 -10.48 -1.91 -9.91
N VAL A 53 -11.02 -0.70 -9.74
CA VAL A 53 -10.47 0.29 -8.80
C VAL A 53 -10.53 -0.25 -7.37
N LEU A 54 -11.65 -0.81 -6.94
CA LEU A 54 -11.79 -1.38 -5.58
C LEU A 54 -10.77 -2.50 -5.34
N ILE A 55 -10.58 -3.40 -6.30
CA ILE A 55 -9.60 -4.49 -6.19
C ILE A 55 -8.17 -3.94 -6.19
N LEU A 56 -7.87 -2.95 -7.01
CA LEU A 56 -6.57 -2.29 -7.04
C LEU A 56 -6.27 -1.66 -5.67
N ASP A 57 -7.21 -0.90 -5.12
CA ASP A 57 -7.07 -0.25 -3.80
C ASP A 57 -6.90 -1.28 -2.69
N ALA A 58 -7.68 -2.36 -2.71
CA ALA A 58 -7.54 -3.46 -1.75
C ALA A 58 -6.17 -4.15 -1.87
N THR A 59 -5.69 -4.35 -3.09
CA THR A 59 -4.37 -4.96 -3.36
C THR A 59 -3.25 -4.05 -2.88
N LEU A 60 -3.31 -2.76 -3.17
CA LEU A 60 -2.34 -1.77 -2.69
C LEU A 60 -2.36 -1.67 -1.16
N GLY A 61 -3.55 -1.71 -0.55
CA GLY A 61 -3.71 -1.77 0.90
C GLY A 61 -3.04 -3.02 1.50
N MET A 62 -3.24 -4.18 0.89
CA MET A 62 -2.61 -5.42 1.32
C MET A 62 -1.08 -5.38 1.17
N VAL A 63 -0.57 -4.83 0.06
CA VAL A 63 0.87 -4.62 -0.14
C VAL A 63 1.44 -3.68 0.92
N ASN A 64 0.72 -2.60 1.26
CA ASN A 64 1.15 -1.68 2.32
C ASN A 64 1.22 -2.38 3.68
N ILE A 65 0.23 -3.20 4.03
CA ILE A 65 0.24 -3.99 5.28
C ILE A 65 1.46 -4.93 5.30
N GLN A 66 1.75 -5.63 4.21
CA GLN A 66 2.92 -6.50 4.10
C GLN A 66 4.22 -5.71 4.24
N GLN A 67 4.37 -4.58 3.55
CA GLN A 67 5.54 -3.70 3.67
C GLN A 67 5.71 -3.18 5.10
N ASN A 68 4.63 -2.73 5.74
CA ASN A 68 4.68 -2.25 7.11
C ASN A 68 5.13 -3.36 8.08
N ASN A 69 4.65 -4.59 7.89
CA ASN A 69 5.13 -5.75 8.67
C ASN A 69 6.61 -6.03 8.43
N ILE A 70 7.11 -5.93 7.20
CA ILE A 70 8.54 -6.09 6.89
C ILE A 70 9.36 -5.01 7.60
N ILE A 71 9.00 -3.73 7.45
CA ILE A 71 9.69 -2.60 8.10
C ILE A 71 9.69 -2.76 9.62
N LYS A 72 8.57 -3.21 10.20
CA LYS A 72 8.43 -3.51 11.62
C LYS A 72 9.46 -4.53 12.09
N ILE A 73 9.63 -5.64 11.36
CA ILE A 73 10.62 -6.67 11.67
C ILE A 73 12.04 -6.12 11.60
N PHE A 74 12.39 -5.40 10.52
CA PHE A 74 13.72 -4.80 10.38
C PHE A 74 14.03 -3.80 11.50
N SER A 75 13.03 -3.01 11.91
CA SER A 75 13.17 -2.05 13.00
C SER A 75 13.40 -2.76 14.34
N VAL A 76 12.69 -3.87 14.62
CA VAL A 76 12.92 -4.69 15.83
C VAL A 76 14.37 -5.20 15.85
N ILE A 77 14.82 -5.77 14.73
CA ILE A 77 16.19 -6.29 14.58
C ILE A 77 17.20 -5.17 14.81
N ALA A 78 17.03 -4.02 14.16
CA ALA A 78 17.91 -2.86 14.32
C ALA A 78 17.98 -2.40 15.78
N VAL A 79 16.83 -2.27 16.47
CA VAL A 79 16.81 -1.85 17.87
C VAL A 79 17.52 -2.85 18.80
N ILE A 80 17.51 -4.14 18.48
CA ILE A 80 18.26 -5.17 19.24
C ILE A 80 19.77 -5.08 18.96
N PHE A 81 20.19 -4.84 17.72
CA PHE A 81 21.60 -4.87 17.32
C PHE A 81 22.33 -3.52 17.40
N LEU A 82 21.64 -2.39 17.24
CA LEU A 82 22.25 -1.05 17.25
C LEU A 82 22.97 -0.76 18.58
N PRO A 83 22.38 -1.00 19.76
CA PRO A 83 23.01 -0.64 21.03
C PRO A 83 24.27 -1.50 21.32
N PRO A 84 24.26 -2.84 21.14
CA PRO A 84 25.50 -3.63 21.16
C PRO A 84 26.55 -3.15 20.16
N THR A 85 26.14 -2.72 18.96
CA THR A 85 27.06 -2.21 17.93
C THR A 85 27.72 -0.90 18.35
N VAL A 86 26.96 0.02 18.94
CA VAL A 86 27.50 1.29 19.47
C VAL A 86 28.47 1.03 20.62
N VAL A 87 28.10 0.14 21.55
CA VAL A 87 28.98 -0.28 22.66
C VAL A 87 30.26 -0.92 22.11
N ALA A 88 30.15 -1.87 21.18
CA ALA A 88 31.30 -2.52 20.54
C ALA A 88 32.18 -1.51 19.78
N SER A 89 31.59 -0.52 19.11
CA SER A 89 32.32 0.55 18.42
C SER A 89 33.08 1.44 19.42
N MET A 90 32.45 1.86 20.51
CA MET A 90 33.11 2.64 21.57
C MET A 90 34.27 1.88 22.22
N TYR A 91 34.12 0.59 22.49
CA TYR A 91 35.18 -0.24 23.07
C TYR A 91 36.23 -0.71 22.05
N GLY A 92 35.91 -0.71 20.75
CA GLY A 92 36.83 -1.02 19.66
C GLY A 92 37.71 0.15 19.22
N MET A 93 37.36 1.39 19.58
CA MET A 93 38.23 2.55 19.42
C MET A 93 39.35 2.48 20.48
N ASN A 94 40.61 2.37 20.03
CA ASN A 94 41.82 2.40 20.86
C ASN A 94 41.97 3.76 21.57
N PHE A 95 41.19 4.02 22.62
CA PHE A 95 41.43 5.14 23.51
C PHE A 95 42.52 4.74 24.51
N GLU A 96 43.73 5.26 24.28
CA GLU A 96 44.91 5.15 25.15
C GLU A 96 44.67 5.72 26.57
N PHE A 97 43.55 6.43 26.77
CA PHE A 97 43.06 6.92 28.06
C PHE A 97 41.58 6.54 28.25
N MET A 98 41.31 5.34 28.77
CA MET A 98 39.97 4.95 29.25
C MET A 98 39.91 5.11 30.80
N PRO A 99 39.40 6.23 31.34
CA PRO A 99 39.20 6.38 32.79
C PRO A 99 38.18 5.37 33.38
N GLU A 100 37.29 4.80 32.55
CA GLU A 100 36.32 3.77 32.97
C GLU A 100 36.94 2.40 33.25
N LEU A 101 38.16 2.12 32.75
CA LEU A 101 38.87 0.86 33.00
C LEU A 101 39.50 0.80 34.42
N LYS A 102 39.64 1.96 35.08
CA LYS A 102 40.08 2.04 36.48
C LYS A 102 38.97 1.73 37.49
N TRP A 103 37.72 1.69 37.05
CA TRP A 103 36.59 1.25 37.87
C TRP A 103 36.25 -0.20 37.57
N HIS A 104 36.32 -1.05 38.60
CA HIS A 104 35.92 -2.46 38.52
C HIS A 104 34.47 -2.66 38.02
N LEU A 105 33.64 -1.62 38.08
CA LEU A 105 32.25 -1.62 37.60
C LEU A 105 32.06 -1.21 36.13
N GLY A 106 33.06 -0.67 35.42
CA GLY A 106 32.89 -0.23 34.01
C GLY A 106 32.57 -1.38 33.05
N TYR A 107 33.29 -2.49 33.18
CA TYR A 107 33.08 -3.70 32.37
C TYR A 107 31.73 -4.40 32.66
N PRO A 108 31.33 -4.61 33.93
CA PRO A 108 29.98 -5.06 34.27
C PRO A 108 28.87 -4.13 33.77
N LEU A 109 29.07 -2.81 33.80
CA LEU A 109 28.06 -1.83 33.40
C LEU A 109 27.85 -1.83 31.89
N ALA A 110 28.92 -2.01 31.09
CA ALA A 110 28.83 -2.21 29.65
C ALA A 110 28.05 -3.48 29.27
N ILE A 111 28.35 -4.59 29.94
CA ILE A 111 27.63 -5.86 29.76
C ILE A 111 26.18 -5.70 30.19
N SER A 112 25.94 -5.03 31.33
CA SER A 112 24.60 -4.75 31.82
C SER A 112 23.84 -3.88 30.82
N LEU A 113 24.46 -2.88 30.19
CA LEU A 113 23.84 -2.04 29.16
C LEU A 113 23.51 -2.82 27.88
N MET A 114 24.38 -3.74 27.44
CA MET A 114 24.10 -4.64 26.31
C MET A 114 22.90 -5.54 26.60
N VAL A 115 22.85 -6.13 27.81
CA VAL A 115 21.75 -7.00 28.25
C VAL A 115 20.46 -6.20 28.44
N LEU A 116 20.52 -5.03 29.08
CA LEU A 116 19.38 -4.14 29.29
C LEU A 116 18.79 -3.71 27.94
N SER A 117 19.66 -3.44 26.96
CA SER A 117 19.24 -3.02 25.64
C SER A 117 18.69 -4.15 24.76
N ALA A 118 18.96 -5.42 25.07
CA ALA A 118 18.24 -6.54 24.47
C ALA A 118 16.87 -6.77 25.15
N ILE A 119 16.79 -6.53 26.46
CA ILE A 119 15.59 -6.78 27.28
C ILE A 119 14.55 -5.66 27.16
N LEU A 120 14.97 -4.39 27.06
CA LEU A 120 14.10 -3.21 26.94
C LEU A 120 13.19 -3.28 25.71
N PRO A 121 13.71 -3.52 24.49
CA PRO A 121 12.89 -3.69 23.30
C PRO A 121 12.00 -4.92 23.43
N TYR A 122 12.53 -6.05 23.90
CA TYR A 122 11.74 -7.27 24.07
C TYR A 122 10.52 -7.07 24.98
N ARG A 123 10.69 -6.42 26.15
CA ARG A 123 9.56 -6.08 27.04
C ARG A 123 8.63 -5.05 26.41
N TYR A 124 9.16 -4.03 25.72
CA TYR A 124 8.36 -2.99 25.09
C TYR A 124 7.49 -3.53 23.95
N PHE A 125 8.06 -4.38 23.08
CA PHE A 125 7.34 -5.07 21.99
C PHE A 125 6.25 -6.01 22.53
N LYS A 126 6.53 -6.72 23.64
CA LYS A 126 5.55 -7.57 24.32
C LYS A 126 4.41 -6.75 24.95
N HIS A 127 4.70 -5.62 25.57
CA HIS A 127 3.68 -4.77 26.21
C HIS A 127 2.79 -4.04 25.21
N ARG A 128 3.32 -3.71 24.03
CA ARG A 128 2.56 -3.01 22.98
C ARG A 128 1.65 -3.94 22.18
N GLY A 129 1.70 -5.27 22.38
CA GLY A 129 0.88 -6.23 21.62
C GLY A 129 1.22 -6.25 20.13
N TRP A 130 2.49 -5.98 19.79
CA TRP A 130 2.96 -5.92 18.40
C TRP A 130 3.35 -7.30 17.83
N LEU A 131 3.23 -8.34 18.66
CA LEU A 131 3.37 -9.76 18.36
C LEU A 131 2.01 -10.43 18.60
#